data_AF-A0A395NJM5-F1
#
_entry.id   AF-A0A395NJM5-F1
#
_cell.length_a   1.000
_cell.length_b   1.000
_cell.length_c   1.000
_cell.angle_alpha   90.00
_cell.angle_beta   90.00
_cell.angle_gamma   90.00
#
_symmetry.space_group_name_H-M   'P 1'
#
loop_
_entity.id
_entity.type
_entity.pdbx_description
1 polymer ?
#
loop_
_entity_poly.entity_id
_entity_poly.type
_entity_poly.pdbx_seq_one_letter_code
_entity_poly.pdbx_strand_id
1 'polypeptide(L)'
;MAEALQDLLGKGQSVDASTSEYISYLAGQPVDALRSSERQLLSQASNSALLSIQALSKKTYKAVVSSAESHASLQDSIPALSTNVLQLSRLISNLDSQVEHFSTNVSKAGDSRLIARRRQVLKLLENADRLTDLMQVPRLLSSTANISPLGFSSTLDLYGHIQRLGALYPNSQLVSYVLSESEASIHRLATDLINTLKAPNLKLAATLRTVGWLKRAIPDLISSAPAQDMIPAVFLICRFITLIATLDALEPLRLLAEEERLSHGKPGQSRSNGQHTERFLKRFIEVFREHSFGIVSMSKSVDTNLGNASPDDADLVHPLPSALSTFPIHLVGMLLEPLRVYLPAVKDKVARESILTQVLYCAGSLGRLGADFGMLLAMVGVSEWVDLVKRHRLLAGRLESVIGDYR
;
A
#
# COMPACT_ATOMS: atom_id res chain seq x y z
N MET A 1 21.58 -28.38 121.66
CA MET A 1 20.57 -27.34 121.97
C MET A 1 20.19 -26.52 120.74
N ALA A 2 21.13 -26.10 119.88
CA ALA A 2 20.84 -25.40 118.63
C ALA A 2 20.01 -26.21 117.62
N GLU A 3 20.34 -27.49 117.39
CA GLU A 3 19.56 -28.39 116.51
C GLU A 3 18.13 -28.62 117.04
N ALA A 4 17.98 -28.78 118.36
CA ALA A 4 16.67 -28.96 118.99
C ALA A 4 15.79 -27.70 118.92
N LEU A 5 16.38 -26.50 118.90
CA LEU A 5 15.67 -25.23 118.69
C LEU A 5 15.33 -24.99 117.22
N GLN A 6 16.18 -25.42 116.29
CA GLN A 6 15.88 -25.46 114.85
C GLN A 6 14.68 -26.37 114.56
N ASP A 7 14.61 -27.55 115.18
CA ASP A 7 13.46 -28.44 115.07
C ASP A 7 12.18 -27.87 115.71
N LEU A 8 12.31 -27.06 116.77
CA LEU A 8 11.16 -26.46 117.46
C LEU A 8 10.57 -25.25 116.72
N LEU A 9 11.42 -24.46 116.05
CA LEU A 9 11.05 -23.25 115.30
C LEU A 9 10.76 -23.54 113.82
N GLY A 10 11.29 -24.63 113.27
CA GLY A 10 11.28 -24.92 111.84
C GLY A 10 10.60 -26.24 111.49
N LYS A 11 9.26 -26.29 111.58
CA LYS A 11 8.49 -27.27 110.80
C LYS A 11 8.60 -26.92 109.30
N GLY A 12 9.68 -27.36 108.64
CA GLY A 12 9.68 -27.72 107.21
C GLY A 12 10.04 -26.67 106.13
N GLN A 13 10.81 -25.61 106.38
CA GLN A 13 11.36 -24.75 105.31
C GLN A 13 12.89 -24.61 105.42
N SER A 14 13.59 -24.64 104.28
CA SER A 14 15.05 -24.48 104.20
C SER A 14 15.44 -23.09 104.72
N VAL A 15 16.15 -23.05 105.84
CA VAL A 15 16.54 -21.81 106.51
C VAL A 15 17.78 -21.23 105.83
N ASP A 16 17.74 -19.94 105.44
CA ASP A 16 18.87 -19.21 104.84
C ASP A 16 20.10 -19.17 105.75
N ALA A 17 21.30 -19.14 105.15
CA ALA A 17 22.60 -19.24 105.84
C ALA A 17 22.83 -18.19 106.94
N SER A 18 22.27 -17.00 106.81
CA SER A 18 22.33 -15.95 107.85
C SER A 18 21.41 -16.24 109.04
N THR A 19 20.32 -16.97 108.80
CA THR A 19 19.34 -17.32 109.83
C THR A 19 19.83 -18.50 110.66
N SER A 20 20.57 -19.45 110.07
CA SER A 20 21.20 -20.54 110.81
C SER A 20 22.33 -20.05 111.73
N GLU A 21 23.14 -19.10 111.28
CA GLU A 21 24.19 -18.46 112.10
C GLU A 21 23.58 -17.69 113.30
N TYR A 22 22.48 -16.97 113.08
CA TYR A 22 21.76 -16.28 114.16
C TYR A 22 21.15 -17.25 115.19
N ILE A 23 20.58 -18.36 114.75
CA ILE A 23 20.03 -19.39 115.66
C ILE A 23 21.15 -20.06 116.48
N SER A 24 22.34 -20.24 115.90
CA SER A 24 23.50 -20.75 116.64
C SER A 24 23.99 -19.79 117.74
N TYR A 25 23.93 -18.48 117.46
CA TYR A 25 24.23 -17.43 118.43
C TYR A 25 23.21 -17.39 119.58
N LEU A 26 21.93 -17.59 119.29
CA LEU A 26 20.86 -17.66 120.29
C LEU A 26 21.02 -18.83 121.26
N ALA A 27 21.46 -19.98 120.77
CA ALA A 27 21.65 -21.17 121.58
C ALA A 27 22.81 -21.04 122.59
N GLY A 28 23.68 -20.03 122.44
CA GLY A 28 24.86 -19.80 123.28
C GLY A 28 24.69 -18.78 124.41
N GLN A 29 23.54 -18.09 124.53
CA GLN A 29 23.35 -17.01 125.52
C GLN A 29 22.54 -17.42 126.76
N PRO A 30 22.81 -16.79 127.93
CA PRO A 30 22.06 -17.03 129.16
C PRO A 30 20.62 -16.45 129.09
N VAL A 31 19.67 -17.12 129.75
CA VAL A 31 18.22 -16.87 129.63
C VAL A 31 17.81 -15.43 130.01
N ASP A 32 18.53 -14.79 130.93
CA ASP A 32 18.27 -13.39 131.34
C ASP A 32 18.67 -12.36 130.25
N ALA A 33 19.70 -12.68 129.45
CA ALA A 33 20.12 -11.85 128.31
C ALA A 33 19.13 -11.96 127.14
N LEU A 34 18.64 -13.17 126.85
CA LEU A 34 17.61 -13.40 125.82
C LEU A 34 16.30 -12.62 126.13
N ARG A 35 15.93 -12.54 127.41
CA ARG A 35 14.65 -11.92 127.80
C ARG A 35 14.67 -10.39 127.78
N SER A 36 15.84 -9.77 127.97
CA SER A 36 15.95 -8.31 128.15
C SER A 36 16.75 -7.60 127.06
N SER A 37 17.97 -8.06 126.74
CA SER A 37 18.87 -7.36 125.82
C SER A 37 18.68 -7.78 124.37
N GLU A 38 18.38 -9.05 124.10
CA GLU A 38 18.29 -9.55 122.73
C GLU A 38 17.11 -8.95 121.96
N ARG A 39 15.91 -8.89 122.57
CA ARG A 39 14.74 -8.24 121.95
C ARG A 39 15.00 -6.76 121.67
N GLN A 40 15.75 -6.09 122.55
CA GLN A 40 16.13 -4.69 122.34
C GLN A 40 17.14 -4.56 121.20
N LEU A 41 18.17 -5.40 121.14
CA LEU A 41 19.15 -5.42 120.05
C LEU A 41 18.53 -5.75 118.70
N LEU A 42 17.62 -6.74 118.63
CA LEU A 42 16.91 -7.08 117.41
C LEU A 42 16.02 -5.91 116.95
N SER A 43 15.30 -5.28 117.89
CA SER A 43 14.50 -4.09 117.57
C SER A 43 15.36 -2.91 117.11
N GLN A 44 16.57 -2.75 117.67
CA GLN A 44 17.50 -1.70 117.29
C GLN A 44 18.15 -1.97 115.93
N ALA A 45 18.53 -3.22 115.65
CA ALA A 45 19.08 -3.65 114.37
C ALA A 45 18.02 -3.62 113.25
N SER A 46 16.77 -4.02 113.55
CA SER A 46 15.68 -3.88 112.59
C SER A 46 15.38 -2.41 112.31
N ASN A 47 15.37 -1.55 113.34
CA ASN A 47 15.16 -0.12 113.16
C ASN A 47 16.33 0.53 112.40
N SER A 48 17.58 0.13 112.64
CA SER A 48 18.74 0.66 111.90
C SER A 48 18.76 0.18 110.45
N ALA A 49 18.39 -1.07 110.18
CA ALA A 49 18.22 -1.61 108.82
C ALA A 49 17.06 -0.95 108.09
N LEU A 50 15.93 -0.71 108.77
CA LEU A 50 14.80 0.02 108.19
C LEU A 50 15.19 1.47 107.86
N LEU A 51 15.94 2.14 108.74
CA LEU A 51 16.44 3.49 108.48
C LEU A 51 17.47 3.52 107.35
N SER A 52 18.35 2.51 107.24
CA SER A 52 19.32 2.43 106.15
C SER A 52 18.66 2.12 104.81
N ILE A 53 17.68 1.22 104.78
CA ILE A 53 16.85 0.93 103.59
C ILE A 53 16.01 2.15 103.23
N GLN A 54 15.45 2.88 104.20
CA GLN A 54 14.69 4.10 103.95
C GLN A 54 15.59 5.24 103.44
N ALA A 55 16.80 5.38 103.97
CA ALA A 55 17.78 6.36 103.50
C ALA A 55 18.27 6.00 102.09
N LEU A 56 18.54 4.72 101.84
CA LEU A 56 18.94 4.21 100.53
C LEU A 56 17.81 4.42 99.52
N SER A 57 16.59 4.00 99.83
CA SER A 57 15.43 4.18 98.95
C SER A 57 15.15 5.67 98.71
N LYS A 58 15.21 6.54 99.71
CA LYS A 58 15.09 8.00 99.49
C LYS A 58 16.18 8.56 98.58
N LYS A 59 17.41 8.03 98.67
CA LYS A 59 18.53 8.47 97.83
C LYS A 59 18.46 7.91 96.42
N THR A 60 17.99 6.67 96.25
CA THR A 60 18.08 5.92 94.98
C THR A 60 16.74 5.65 94.31
N TYR A 61 15.59 6.06 94.87
CA TYR A 61 14.28 5.76 94.28
C TYR A 61 14.19 6.25 92.83
N LYS A 62 14.77 7.41 92.50
CA LYS A 62 14.78 7.91 91.12
C LYS A 62 15.53 6.97 90.18
N ALA A 63 16.67 6.44 90.61
CA ALA A 63 17.46 5.50 89.82
C ALA A 63 16.75 4.14 89.67
N VAL A 64 16.11 3.66 90.74
CA VAL A 64 15.32 2.42 90.72
C VAL A 64 14.08 2.56 89.83
N VAL A 65 13.36 3.68 89.93
CA VAL A 65 12.20 3.98 89.07
C VAL A 65 12.64 4.13 87.61
N SER A 66 13.71 4.89 87.33
CA SER A 66 14.22 5.00 85.95
C SER A 66 14.69 3.66 85.38
N SER A 67 15.23 2.77 86.24
CA SER A 67 15.63 1.42 85.84
C SER A 67 14.42 0.50 85.61
N ALA A 68 13.36 0.66 86.40
CA ALA A 68 12.12 -0.09 86.21
C ALA A 68 11.38 0.37 84.95
N GLU A 69 11.33 1.69 84.70
CA GLU A 69 10.79 2.29 83.48
C GLU A 69 11.60 1.88 82.26
N SER A 70 12.93 1.91 82.33
CA SER A 70 13.78 1.45 81.23
C SER A 70 13.63 -0.05 81.00
N HIS A 71 13.43 -0.85 82.06
CA HIS A 71 13.18 -2.28 81.91
C HIS A 71 11.81 -2.58 81.28
N ALA A 72 10.76 -1.86 81.67
CA ALA A 72 9.44 -1.97 81.06
C ALA A 72 9.48 -1.57 79.57
N SER A 73 10.14 -0.45 79.25
CA SER A 73 10.38 -0.02 77.87
C SER A 73 11.20 -1.04 77.07
N LEU A 74 12.17 -1.71 77.70
CA LEU A 74 12.94 -2.80 77.09
C LEU A 74 12.07 -4.03 76.80
N GLN A 75 11.15 -4.38 77.71
CA GLN A 75 10.23 -5.50 77.52
C GLN A 75 9.30 -5.28 76.32
N ASP A 76 8.92 -4.04 76.02
CA ASP A 76 8.09 -3.71 74.86
C ASP A 76 8.91 -3.52 73.56
N SER A 77 10.07 -2.87 73.66
CA SER A 77 10.89 -2.55 72.48
C SER A 77 11.62 -3.74 71.87
N ILE A 78 12.00 -4.76 72.67
CA ILE A 78 12.60 -6.01 72.14
C ILE A 78 11.64 -6.76 71.20
N PRO A 79 10.38 -7.06 71.58
CA PRO A 79 9.43 -7.69 70.67
C PRO A 79 9.09 -6.81 69.47
N ALA A 80 8.99 -5.48 69.65
CA ALA A 80 8.80 -4.55 68.54
C ALA A 80 9.99 -4.60 67.55
N LEU A 81 11.22 -4.64 68.05
CA LEU A 81 12.41 -4.79 67.22
C LEU A 81 12.43 -6.15 66.52
N SER A 82 12.11 -7.22 67.23
CA SER A 82 12.05 -8.58 66.67
C SER A 82 11.03 -8.67 65.52
N THR A 83 9.83 -8.13 65.71
CA THR A 83 8.80 -8.09 64.67
C THR A 83 9.22 -7.24 63.47
N ASN A 84 9.84 -6.08 63.69
CA ASN A 84 10.38 -5.24 62.63
C ASN A 84 11.52 -5.94 61.86
N VAL A 85 12.41 -6.65 62.54
CA VAL A 85 13.49 -7.43 61.91
C VAL A 85 12.93 -8.58 61.06
N LEU A 86 11.89 -9.26 61.53
CA LEU A 86 11.20 -10.30 60.77
C LEU A 86 10.44 -9.73 59.56
N GLN A 87 9.86 -8.53 59.68
CA GLN A 87 9.24 -7.87 58.54
C GLN A 87 10.29 -7.43 57.51
N LEU A 88 11.41 -6.88 57.97
CA LEU A 88 12.49 -6.43 57.11
C LEU A 88 13.15 -7.59 56.36
N SER A 89 13.35 -8.75 57.00
CA SER A 89 13.85 -9.94 56.32
C SER A 89 12.88 -10.48 55.26
N ARG A 90 11.56 -10.42 55.51
CA ARG A 90 10.53 -10.76 54.51
C ARG A 90 10.51 -9.78 53.34
N LEU A 91 10.67 -8.49 53.60
CA LEU A 91 10.72 -7.48 52.54
C LEU A 91 11.98 -7.62 51.68
N ILE A 92 13.14 -7.91 52.29
CA ILE A 92 14.38 -8.17 51.55
C ILE A 92 14.25 -9.41 50.66
N SER A 93 13.74 -10.52 51.20
CA SER A 93 13.56 -11.74 50.39
C SER A 93 12.55 -11.56 49.25
N ASN A 94 11.46 -10.79 49.47
CA ASN A 94 10.55 -10.44 48.39
C ASN A 94 11.24 -9.55 47.34
N LEU A 95 11.99 -8.53 47.78
CA LEU A 95 12.76 -7.66 46.87
C LEU A 95 13.75 -8.47 46.03
N ASP A 96 14.51 -9.39 46.62
CA ASP A 96 15.43 -10.26 45.89
C ASP A 96 14.70 -11.10 44.84
N SER A 97 13.55 -11.70 45.20
CA SER A 97 12.75 -12.45 44.23
C SER A 97 12.27 -11.57 43.06
N GLN A 98 11.85 -10.33 43.32
CA GLN A 98 11.41 -9.39 42.29
C GLN A 98 12.58 -8.90 41.43
N VAL A 99 13.76 -8.71 42.01
CA VAL A 99 14.99 -8.35 41.29
C VAL A 99 15.45 -9.50 40.41
N GLU A 100 15.35 -10.75 40.86
CA GLU A 100 15.64 -11.93 40.05
C GLU A 100 14.63 -12.11 38.91
N HIS A 101 13.34 -11.92 39.18
CA HIS A 101 12.30 -11.88 38.14
C HIS A 101 12.51 -10.74 37.13
N PHE A 102 12.92 -9.56 37.59
CA PHE A 102 13.25 -8.45 36.70
C PHE A 102 14.51 -8.76 35.87
N SER A 103 15.56 -9.27 36.49
CA SER A 103 16.82 -9.63 35.83
C SER A 103 16.59 -10.71 34.77
N THR A 104 15.84 -11.77 35.07
CA THR A 104 15.51 -12.81 34.09
C THR A 104 14.68 -12.26 32.92
N ASN A 105 13.71 -11.38 33.19
CA ASN A 105 12.85 -10.79 32.17
C ASN A 105 13.48 -9.64 31.36
N VAL A 106 14.50 -8.96 31.88
CA VAL A 106 15.08 -7.71 31.32
C VAL A 106 16.59 -7.84 31.03
N SER A 107 17.23 -8.96 31.37
CA SER A 107 18.65 -9.16 31.08
C SER A 107 18.94 -9.05 29.58
N LYS A 108 20.10 -8.48 29.26
CA LYS A 108 20.61 -8.35 27.88
C LYS A 108 21.02 -9.68 27.26
N ALA A 109 21.19 -10.73 28.05
CA ALA A 109 21.68 -12.04 27.64
C ALA A 109 20.58 -12.98 27.12
N GLY A 110 19.33 -12.77 27.55
CA GLY A 110 18.16 -13.42 26.96
C GLY A 110 17.48 -12.49 25.96
N ASP A 111 17.01 -13.02 24.83
CA ASP A 111 16.08 -12.33 23.92
C ASP A 111 14.74 -12.08 24.63
N SER A 112 14.74 -11.16 25.58
CA SER A 112 13.56 -10.79 26.33
C SER A 112 12.55 -10.18 25.37
N ARG A 113 11.39 -10.84 25.27
CA ARG A 113 10.27 -10.42 24.39
C ARG A 113 9.90 -8.96 24.60
N LEU A 114 10.06 -8.44 25.82
CA LEU A 114 9.78 -7.04 26.17
C LEU A 114 10.82 -6.07 25.56
N ILE A 115 12.12 -6.39 25.62
CA ILE A 115 13.15 -5.54 25.00
C ILE A 115 13.07 -5.65 23.48
N ALA A 116 12.84 -6.85 22.93
CA ALA A 116 12.62 -7.03 21.50
C ALA A 116 11.41 -6.23 21.01
N ARG A 117 10.27 -6.30 21.73
CA ARG A 117 9.07 -5.50 21.44
C ARG A 117 9.34 -4.01 21.58
N ARG A 118 10.02 -3.57 22.63
CA ARG A 118 10.38 -2.15 22.80
C ARG A 118 11.28 -1.65 21.68
N ARG A 119 12.30 -2.42 21.28
CA ARG A 119 13.16 -2.11 20.13
C ARG A 119 12.35 -2.03 18.84
N GLN A 120 11.43 -2.97 18.62
CA GLN A 120 10.55 -2.95 17.45
C GLN A 120 9.63 -1.72 17.45
N VAL A 121 9.01 -1.38 18.57
CA VAL A 121 8.17 -0.18 18.72
C VAL A 121 8.98 1.09 18.51
N LEU A 122 10.20 1.19 19.04
CA LEU A 122 11.06 2.35 18.81
C LEU A 122 11.47 2.49 17.34
N LYS A 123 11.80 1.37 16.67
CA LYS A 123 12.07 1.37 15.22
C LYS A 123 10.83 1.78 14.41
N LEU A 124 9.64 1.36 14.82
CA LEU A 124 8.39 1.78 14.18
C LEU A 124 8.12 3.27 14.40
N LEU A 125 8.36 3.78 15.61
CA LEU A 125 8.20 5.20 15.93
C LEU A 125 9.14 6.08 15.10
N GLU A 126 10.40 5.67 14.96
CA GLU A 126 11.39 6.39 14.15
C GLU A 126 11.03 6.41 12.65
N ASN A 127 10.39 5.35 12.15
CA ASN A 127 9.96 5.25 10.75
C ASN A 127 8.48 5.58 10.54
N ALA A 128 7.78 6.11 11.56
CA ALA A 128 6.34 6.34 11.49
C ALA A 128 5.97 7.35 10.40
N ASP A 129 6.76 8.42 10.25
CA ASP A 129 6.55 9.43 9.22
C ASP A 129 6.69 8.82 7.82
N ARG A 130 7.72 8.00 7.59
CA ARG A 130 7.95 7.33 6.30
C ARG A 130 6.84 6.34 5.94
N LEU A 131 6.31 5.61 6.92
CA LEU A 131 5.17 4.71 6.72
C LEU A 131 3.90 5.50 6.42
N THR A 132 3.72 6.64 7.08
CA THR A 132 2.60 7.55 6.82
C THR A 132 2.68 8.13 5.41
N ASP A 133 3.86 8.57 4.98
CA ASP A 133 4.12 9.04 3.61
C ASP A 133 3.79 7.94 2.60
N LEU A 134 4.22 6.69 2.85
CA LEU A 134 3.91 5.55 1.98
C LEU A 134 2.40 5.33 1.84
N MET A 135 1.64 5.47 2.93
CA MET A 135 0.17 5.36 2.90
C MET A 135 -0.51 6.56 2.20
N GLN A 136 0.17 7.70 2.07
CA GLN A 136 -0.35 8.85 1.32
C GLN A 136 -0.12 8.71 -0.20
N VAL A 137 0.85 7.90 -0.64
CA VAL A 137 1.19 7.76 -2.07
C VAL A 137 0.00 7.35 -2.95
N PRO A 138 -0.86 6.37 -2.59
CA PRO A 138 -2.04 6.04 -3.40
C PRO A 138 -3.00 7.22 -3.59
N ARG A 139 -3.17 8.06 -2.56
CA ARG A 139 -3.98 9.28 -2.67
C ARG A 139 -3.33 10.29 -3.60
N LEU A 140 -2.01 10.47 -3.51
CA LEU A 140 -1.26 11.33 -4.42
C LEU A 140 -1.39 10.85 -5.87
N LEU A 141 -1.25 9.53 -6.12
CA LEU A 141 -1.47 8.92 -7.44
C LEU A 141 -2.87 9.23 -7.98
N SER A 142 -3.90 9.07 -7.15
CA SER A 142 -5.28 9.37 -7.57
C SER A 142 -5.48 10.85 -7.90
N SER A 143 -4.81 11.75 -7.16
CA SER A 143 -4.88 13.20 -7.38
C SER A 143 -4.12 13.62 -8.65
N THR A 144 -2.92 13.08 -8.86
CA THR A 144 -2.11 13.38 -10.06
C THR A 144 -2.72 12.79 -11.32
N ALA A 145 -3.38 11.62 -11.22
CA ALA A 145 -4.10 11.02 -12.35
C ALA A 145 -5.23 11.93 -12.85
N ASN A 146 -5.91 12.66 -11.97
CA ASN A 146 -6.97 13.60 -12.35
C ASN A 146 -6.44 14.85 -13.10
N ILE A 147 -5.16 15.18 -12.95
CA ILE A 147 -4.53 16.33 -13.63
C ILE A 147 -4.07 15.90 -15.03
N SER A 148 -5.03 15.64 -15.91
CA SER A 148 -4.76 15.30 -17.32
C SER A 148 -4.36 16.56 -18.12
N PRO A 149 -3.32 16.53 -18.99
CA PRO A 149 -2.36 15.45 -19.29
C PRO A 149 -0.99 15.61 -18.59
N LEU A 150 -0.81 16.64 -17.75
CA LEU A 150 0.47 16.99 -17.13
C LEU A 150 0.89 15.99 -16.04
N GLY A 151 -0.08 15.38 -15.35
CA GLY A 151 0.14 14.46 -14.25
C GLY A 151 0.39 13.00 -14.64
N PHE A 152 0.26 12.63 -15.92
CA PHE A 152 0.39 11.23 -16.34
C PHE A 152 1.81 10.68 -16.19
N SER A 153 2.84 11.48 -16.50
CA SER A 153 4.23 11.05 -16.32
C SER A 153 4.57 10.83 -14.85
N SER A 154 4.22 11.79 -13.98
CA SER A 154 4.50 11.69 -12.55
C SER A 154 3.73 10.54 -11.90
N THR A 155 2.48 10.30 -12.31
CA THR A 155 1.68 9.14 -11.85
C THR A 155 2.37 7.82 -12.19
N LEU A 156 2.89 7.68 -13.43
CA LEU A 156 3.62 6.47 -13.85
C LEU A 156 4.97 6.32 -13.16
N ASP A 157 5.66 7.41 -12.86
CA ASP A 157 6.94 7.38 -12.12
C ASP A 157 6.72 6.96 -10.65
N LEU A 158 5.68 7.49 -10.00
CA LEU A 158 5.27 7.10 -8.64
C LEU A 158 4.83 5.64 -8.58
N TYR A 159 4.07 5.17 -9.56
CA TYR A 159 3.66 3.77 -9.64
C TYR A 159 4.86 2.83 -9.84
N GLY A 160 5.80 3.19 -10.71
CA GLY A 160 7.05 2.43 -10.88
C GLY A 160 7.89 2.37 -9.59
N HIS A 161 7.85 3.43 -8.77
CA HIS A 161 8.47 3.39 -7.44
C HIS A 161 7.77 2.39 -6.49
N ILE A 162 6.43 2.38 -6.45
CA ILE A 162 5.65 1.45 -5.61
C ILE A 162 5.88 0.01 -6.03
N GLN A 163 5.98 -0.28 -7.32
CA GLN A 163 6.29 -1.63 -7.81
C GLN A 163 7.68 -2.10 -7.41
N ARG A 164 8.69 -1.24 -7.52
CA ARG A 164 10.05 -1.54 -7.02
C ARG A 164 10.00 -1.83 -5.51
N LEU A 165 9.19 -1.07 -4.78
CA LEU A 165 9.02 -1.27 -3.34
C LEU A 165 8.29 -2.59 -3.04
N GLY A 166 7.31 -2.99 -3.86
CA GLY A 166 6.69 -4.32 -3.83
C GLY A 166 7.66 -5.46 -4.09
N ALA A 167 8.57 -5.29 -5.06
CA ALA A 167 9.61 -6.27 -5.36
C ALA A 167 10.67 -6.38 -4.25
N LEU A 168 11.02 -5.26 -3.60
CA LEU A 168 11.98 -5.22 -2.48
C LEU A 168 11.40 -5.78 -1.17
N TYR A 169 10.09 -5.64 -0.94
CA TYR A 169 9.43 -6.03 0.31
C TYR A 169 8.19 -6.92 0.10
N PRO A 170 8.32 -8.12 -0.48
CA PRO A 170 7.17 -8.98 -0.80
C PRO A 170 6.40 -9.49 0.43
N ASN A 171 7.07 -9.57 1.59
CA ASN A 171 6.46 -10.07 2.83
C ASN A 171 5.68 -9.01 3.62
N SER A 172 5.67 -7.75 3.16
CA SER A 172 5.00 -6.66 3.87
C SER A 172 3.56 -6.49 3.42
N GLN A 173 2.61 -6.72 4.34
CA GLN A 173 1.17 -6.54 4.08
C GLN A 173 0.79 -5.09 3.75
N LEU A 174 1.51 -4.11 4.31
CA LEU A 174 1.25 -2.69 4.05
C LEU A 174 1.61 -2.34 2.60
N VAL A 175 2.74 -2.88 2.11
CA VAL A 175 3.20 -2.65 0.73
C VAL A 175 2.26 -3.33 -0.27
N SER A 176 1.79 -4.55 0.01
CA SER A 176 0.82 -5.21 -0.86
C SER A 176 -0.52 -4.45 -0.93
N TYR A 177 -0.98 -3.90 0.19
CA TYR A 177 -2.17 -3.05 0.21
C TYR A 177 -1.97 -1.77 -0.63
N VAL A 178 -0.88 -1.04 -0.42
CA VAL A 178 -0.53 0.17 -1.18
C VAL A 178 -0.41 -0.13 -2.67
N LEU A 179 0.18 -1.27 -3.03
CA LEU A 179 0.31 -1.70 -4.42
C LEU A 179 -1.08 -1.98 -5.05
N SER A 180 -1.96 -2.70 -4.34
CA SER A 180 -3.32 -2.98 -4.84
C SER A 180 -4.19 -1.72 -5.02
N GLU A 181 -4.06 -0.73 -4.12
CA GLU A 181 -4.79 0.54 -4.22
C GLU A 181 -4.23 1.39 -5.37
N SER A 182 -2.93 1.30 -5.61
CA SER A 182 -2.26 2.00 -6.72
C SER A 182 -2.61 1.40 -8.09
N GLU A 183 -2.73 0.07 -8.19
CA GLU A 183 -3.19 -0.62 -9.40
C GLU A 183 -4.58 -0.11 -9.85
N ALA A 184 -5.52 0.06 -8.92
CA ALA A 184 -6.84 0.61 -9.23
C ALA A 184 -6.76 2.03 -9.83
N SER A 185 -5.80 2.85 -9.37
CA SER A 185 -5.57 4.18 -9.92
C SER A 185 -4.95 4.13 -11.32
N ILE A 186 -4.05 3.17 -11.59
CA ILE A 186 -3.47 2.95 -12.92
C ILE A 186 -4.48 2.39 -13.90
N HIS A 187 -5.41 1.52 -13.48
CA HIS A 187 -6.53 1.09 -14.31
C HIS A 187 -7.38 2.28 -14.78
N ARG A 188 -7.69 3.22 -13.88
CA ARG A 188 -8.41 4.46 -14.25
C ARG A 188 -7.61 5.30 -15.24
N LEU A 189 -6.31 5.50 -14.97
CA LEU A 189 -5.42 6.20 -15.90
C LEU A 189 -5.41 5.54 -17.29
N ALA A 190 -5.36 4.21 -17.36
CA ALA A 190 -5.40 3.47 -18.61
C ALA A 190 -6.74 3.69 -19.36
N THR A 191 -7.87 3.71 -18.64
CA THR A 191 -9.17 4.05 -19.26
C THR A 191 -9.21 5.47 -19.81
N ASP A 192 -8.62 6.44 -19.10
CA ASP A 192 -8.54 7.82 -19.56
C ASP A 192 -7.64 7.94 -20.79
N LEU A 193 -6.49 7.27 -20.81
CA LEU A 193 -5.60 7.22 -21.97
C LEU A 193 -6.31 6.60 -23.20
N ILE A 194 -7.05 5.52 -23.01
CA ILE A 194 -7.87 4.90 -24.07
C ILE A 194 -8.92 5.89 -24.59
N ASN A 195 -9.59 6.62 -23.69
CA ASN A 195 -10.57 7.64 -24.07
C ASN A 195 -9.92 8.80 -24.83
N THR A 196 -8.71 9.23 -24.43
CA THR A 196 -7.97 10.23 -25.20
C THR A 196 -7.63 9.71 -26.60
N LEU A 197 -7.27 8.44 -26.73
CA LEU A 197 -6.93 7.84 -28.02
C LEU A 197 -8.12 7.72 -28.97
N LYS A 198 -9.34 7.61 -28.44
CA LYS A 198 -10.59 7.63 -29.21
C LYS A 198 -10.99 9.02 -29.71
N ALA A 199 -10.30 10.09 -29.28
CA ALA A 199 -10.65 11.46 -29.72
C ALA A 199 -10.36 11.65 -31.23
N PRO A 200 -11.28 12.31 -31.98
CA PRO A 200 -11.24 12.39 -33.45
C PRO A 200 -10.08 13.23 -34.01
N ASN A 201 -9.64 14.26 -33.30
CA ASN A 201 -8.68 15.25 -33.80
C ASN A 201 -7.28 15.12 -33.19
N LEU A 202 -6.80 13.89 -33.01
CA LEU A 202 -5.55 13.67 -32.29
C LEU A 202 -4.32 13.84 -33.19
N LYS A 203 -3.41 14.73 -32.79
CA LYS A 203 -2.15 14.98 -33.50
C LYS A 203 -1.14 13.86 -33.23
N LEU A 204 -0.28 13.56 -34.20
CA LEU A 204 0.75 12.51 -34.09
C LEU A 204 1.59 12.60 -32.80
N ALA A 205 2.06 13.80 -32.43
CA ALA A 205 2.85 14.00 -31.21
C ALA A 205 2.06 13.72 -29.92
N ALA A 206 0.74 13.92 -29.92
CA ALA A 206 -0.10 13.51 -28.79
C ALA A 206 -0.29 11.99 -28.81
N THR A 207 -0.48 11.37 -29.99
CA THR A 207 -0.63 9.92 -30.14
C THR A 207 0.58 9.20 -29.57
N LEU A 208 1.78 9.59 -30.01
CA LEU A 208 3.03 8.95 -29.57
C LEU A 208 3.22 9.07 -28.05
N ARG A 209 2.89 10.22 -27.45
CA ARG A 209 2.94 10.37 -25.98
C ARG A 209 1.93 9.47 -25.29
N THR A 210 0.67 9.45 -25.73
CA THR A 210 -0.38 8.61 -25.14
C THR A 210 -0.05 7.13 -25.24
N VAL A 211 0.47 6.68 -26.39
CA VAL A 211 0.92 5.30 -26.58
C VAL A 211 2.17 5.00 -25.77
N GLY A 212 3.09 5.95 -25.61
CA GLY A 212 4.25 5.81 -24.74
C GLY A 212 3.86 5.64 -23.26
N TRP A 213 2.87 6.40 -22.77
CA TRP A 213 2.31 6.23 -21.44
C TRP A 213 1.59 4.88 -21.29
N LEU A 214 0.82 4.48 -22.31
CA LEU A 214 0.13 3.19 -22.36
C LEU A 214 1.14 2.01 -22.33
N LYS A 215 2.28 2.14 -23.05
CA LYS A 215 3.38 1.16 -23.03
C LYS A 215 3.96 0.96 -21.64
N ARG A 216 4.03 2.03 -20.85
CA ARG A 216 4.54 1.97 -19.47
C ARG A 216 3.51 1.40 -18.49
N ALA A 217 2.21 1.48 -18.79
CA ALA A 217 1.14 1.01 -17.90
C ALA A 217 0.68 -0.43 -18.20
N ILE A 218 0.60 -0.85 -19.46
CA ILE A 218 0.00 -2.13 -19.89
C ILE A 218 0.75 -3.39 -19.43
N PRO A 219 2.09 -3.48 -19.50
CA PRO A 219 2.82 -4.71 -19.13
C PRO A 219 2.48 -5.20 -17.73
N ASP A 220 2.13 -4.27 -16.85
CA ASP A 220 1.83 -4.54 -15.45
C ASP A 220 0.35 -4.89 -15.22
N LEU A 221 -0.54 -4.46 -16.12
CA LEU A 221 -1.99 -4.70 -16.01
C LEU A 221 -2.40 -6.03 -16.65
N ILE A 222 -1.63 -6.53 -17.63
CA ILE A 222 -1.96 -7.73 -18.39
C ILE A 222 -0.71 -8.62 -18.48
N SER A 223 -0.50 -9.43 -17.44
CA SER A 223 0.59 -10.41 -17.36
C SER A 223 0.48 -11.57 -18.36
N SER A 224 -0.61 -11.63 -19.16
CA SER A 224 -1.00 -12.81 -19.95
C SER A 224 -0.57 -12.78 -21.43
N ALA A 225 0.01 -11.69 -21.94
CA ALA A 225 0.39 -11.58 -23.35
C ALA A 225 1.63 -10.69 -23.56
N PRO A 226 2.43 -10.91 -24.62
CA PRO A 226 3.52 -10.01 -24.96
C PRO A 226 2.94 -8.62 -25.24
N ALA A 227 3.25 -7.65 -24.36
CA ALA A 227 2.76 -6.27 -24.45
C ALA A 227 3.09 -5.59 -25.80
N GLN A 228 4.05 -6.14 -26.54
CA GLN A 228 4.55 -5.64 -27.82
C GLN A 228 3.49 -5.69 -28.93
N ASP A 229 2.66 -6.73 -28.99
CA ASP A 229 1.60 -6.85 -30.02
C ASP A 229 0.27 -6.25 -29.58
N MET A 230 0.05 -6.14 -28.27
CA MET A 230 -1.19 -5.64 -27.70
C MET A 230 -1.36 -4.14 -27.89
N ILE A 231 -0.29 -3.36 -27.71
CA ILE A 231 -0.36 -1.89 -27.80
C ILE A 231 -0.77 -1.42 -29.21
N PRO A 232 -0.15 -1.91 -30.30
CA PRO A 232 -0.60 -1.56 -31.65
C PRO A 232 -2.04 -2.01 -31.93
N ALA A 233 -2.44 -3.19 -31.44
CA ALA A 233 -3.81 -3.68 -31.59
C ALA A 233 -4.82 -2.78 -30.87
N VAL A 234 -4.56 -2.38 -29.61
CA VAL A 234 -5.40 -1.44 -28.86
C VAL A 234 -5.45 -0.09 -29.55
N PHE A 235 -4.33 0.39 -30.10
CA PHE A 235 -4.29 1.61 -30.89
C PHE A 235 -5.21 1.52 -32.11
N LEU A 236 -5.08 0.45 -32.90
CA LEU A 236 -5.92 0.23 -34.08
C LEU A 236 -7.39 0.13 -33.72
N ILE A 237 -7.76 -0.62 -32.67
CA ILE A 237 -9.16 -0.75 -32.22
C ILE A 237 -9.73 0.61 -31.82
N CYS A 238 -9.01 1.39 -31.00
CA CYS A 238 -9.49 2.70 -30.57
C CYS A 238 -9.72 3.63 -31.76
N ARG A 239 -8.79 3.63 -32.71
CA ARG A 239 -8.88 4.45 -33.92
C ARG A 239 -9.96 3.96 -34.89
N PHE A 240 -10.15 2.66 -34.99
CA PHE A 240 -11.20 2.05 -35.79
C PHE A 240 -12.58 2.39 -35.24
N ILE A 241 -12.76 2.37 -33.91
CA ILE A 241 -14.00 2.83 -33.26
C ILE A 241 -14.28 4.30 -33.62
N THR A 242 -13.25 5.15 -33.60
CA THR A 242 -13.40 6.55 -34.03
C THR A 242 -13.79 6.67 -35.50
N LEU A 243 -13.17 5.88 -36.39
CA LEU A 243 -13.52 5.83 -37.82
C LEU A 243 -14.97 5.40 -38.02
N ILE A 244 -15.43 4.34 -37.35
CA ILE A 244 -16.82 3.89 -37.44
C ILE A 244 -17.75 5.01 -36.95
N ALA A 245 -17.47 5.63 -35.80
CA ALA A 245 -18.30 6.70 -35.27
C ALA A 245 -18.39 7.92 -36.23
N THR A 246 -17.31 8.25 -36.95
CA THR A 246 -17.35 9.34 -37.94
C THR A 246 -18.04 8.94 -39.24
N LEU A 247 -18.00 7.66 -39.62
CA LEU A 247 -18.77 7.14 -40.74
C LEU A 247 -20.27 7.02 -40.41
N ASP A 248 -20.62 6.63 -39.19
CA ASP A 248 -22.00 6.59 -38.69
C ASP A 248 -22.62 7.99 -38.61
N ALA A 249 -21.81 9.04 -38.42
CA ALA A 249 -22.30 10.41 -38.53
C ALA A 249 -22.79 10.77 -39.96
N LEU A 250 -22.43 9.98 -40.98
CA LEU A 250 -22.92 10.12 -42.36
C LEU A 250 -24.25 9.38 -42.58
N GLU A 251 -24.81 8.71 -41.56
CA GLU A 251 -26.07 7.97 -41.65
C GLU A 251 -27.23 8.77 -42.27
N PRO A 252 -27.43 10.07 -41.96
CA PRO A 252 -28.48 10.85 -42.61
C PRO A 252 -28.32 10.93 -44.15
N LEU A 253 -27.08 11.05 -44.64
CA LEU A 253 -26.80 11.05 -46.09
C LEU A 253 -26.96 9.67 -46.69
N ARG A 254 -26.63 8.62 -45.93
CA ARG A 254 -26.82 7.23 -46.33
C ARG A 254 -28.30 6.91 -46.52
N LEU A 255 -29.17 7.33 -45.59
CA LEU A 255 -30.62 7.12 -45.70
C LEU A 255 -31.20 7.79 -46.95
N LEU A 256 -30.79 9.02 -47.26
CA LEU A 256 -31.21 9.70 -48.49
C LEU A 256 -30.73 8.98 -49.75
N ALA A 257 -29.50 8.46 -49.75
CA ALA A 257 -28.98 7.65 -50.85
C ALA A 257 -29.73 6.32 -50.99
N GLU A 258 -30.11 5.70 -49.87
CA GLU A 258 -30.86 4.44 -49.83
C GLU A 258 -32.31 4.63 -50.31
N GLU A 259 -32.98 5.71 -49.91
CA GLU A 259 -34.30 6.10 -50.41
C GLU A 259 -34.28 6.33 -51.93
N GLU A 260 -33.26 7.03 -52.45
CA GLU A 260 -33.04 7.21 -53.89
C GLU A 260 -32.83 5.87 -54.60
N ARG A 261 -32.02 4.98 -54.00
CA ARG A 261 -31.75 3.63 -54.51
C ARG A 261 -32.99 2.74 -54.56
N LEU A 262 -33.87 2.82 -53.56
CA LEU A 262 -35.12 2.06 -53.50
C LEU A 262 -36.21 2.65 -54.40
N SER A 263 -36.23 3.98 -54.56
CA SER A 263 -37.17 4.68 -55.45
C SER A 263 -36.87 4.40 -56.93
N HIS A 264 -35.62 4.04 -57.28
CA HIS A 264 -35.24 3.63 -58.64
C HIS A 264 -36.04 2.45 -59.23
N GLY A 265 -36.74 1.66 -58.42
CA GLY A 265 -37.60 0.56 -58.87
C GLY A 265 -39.05 0.93 -59.16
N LYS A 266 -39.53 2.15 -58.82
CA LYS A 266 -40.94 2.52 -58.92
C LYS A 266 -41.21 3.41 -60.15
N PRO A 267 -42.11 3.02 -61.09
CA PRO A 267 -42.46 3.86 -62.23
C PRO A 267 -43.35 5.02 -61.75
N GLY A 268 -42.89 6.26 -61.89
CA GLY A 268 -43.74 7.46 -61.76
C GLY A 268 -43.20 8.62 -60.91
N GLN A 269 -42.09 8.47 -60.19
CA GLN A 269 -41.48 9.58 -59.45
C GLN A 269 -40.30 10.20 -60.21
N SER A 270 -40.12 11.52 -60.02
CA SER A 270 -39.06 12.33 -60.62
C SER A 270 -37.71 11.63 -60.43
N ARG A 271 -37.06 11.28 -61.54
CA ARG A 271 -35.79 10.57 -61.55
C ARG A 271 -34.70 11.50 -61.02
N SER A 272 -34.44 11.51 -59.72
CA SER A 272 -33.18 12.09 -59.24
C SER A 272 -32.04 11.25 -59.83
N ASN A 273 -31.08 11.93 -60.46
CA ASN A 273 -30.02 11.30 -61.26
C ASN A 273 -28.92 10.65 -60.40
N GLY A 274 -29.23 10.19 -59.18
CA GLY A 274 -28.25 9.69 -58.22
C GLY A 274 -27.53 10.81 -57.46
N GLN A 275 -28.12 12.01 -57.35
CA GLN A 275 -27.43 13.19 -56.79
C GLN A 275 -27.19 13.05 -55.28
N HIS A 276 -28.12 12.44 -54.53
CA HIS A 276 -27.94 12.20 -53.10
C HIS A 276 -26.92 11.09 -52.88
N THR A 277 -26.99 10.05 -53.70
CA THR A 277 -26.03 8.95 -53.73
C THR A 277 -24.61 9.41 -54.05
N GLU A 278 -24.46 10.32 -55.01
CA GLU A 278 -23.18 10.95 -55.37
C GLU A 278 -22.61 11.75 -54.18
N ARG A 279 -23.43 12.60 -53.54
CA ARG A 279 -23.00 13.39 -52.38
C ARG A 279 -22.57 12.49 -51.22
N PHE A 280 -23.32 11.44 -50.94
CA PHE A 280 -22.98 10.45 -49.92
C PHE A 280 -21.63 9.80 -50.24
N LEU A 281 -21.45 9.25 -51.45
CA LEU A 281 -20.20 8.58 -51.84
C LEU A 281 -19.00 9.52 -51.78
N LYS A 282 -19.12 10.75 -52.31
CA LYS A 282 -18.03 11.74 -52.25
C LYS A 282 -17.63 12.04 -50.81
N ARG A 283 -18.60 12.27 -49.91
CA ARG A 283 -18.33 12.58 -48.52
C ARG A 283 -17.78 11.37 -47.75
N PHE A 284 -18.31 10.17 -48.03
CA PHE A 284 -17.83 8.92 -47.47
C PHE A 284 -16.35 8.69 -47.84
N ILE A 285 -16.00 8.82 -49.11
CA ILE A 285 -14.61 8.64 -49.59
C ILE A 285 -13.67 9.68 -48.98
N GLU A 286 -14.10 10.93 -48.86
CA GLU A 286 -13.32 12.00 -48.23
C GLU A 286 -12.98 11.67 -46.76
N VAL A 287 -14.02 11.38 -45.95
CA VAL A 287 -13.88 11.04 -44.52
C VAL A 287 -13.10 9.75 -44.34
N PHE A 288 -13.41 8.72 -45.13
CA PHE A 288 -12.70 7.44 -45.11
C PHE A 288 -11.23 7.63 -45.45
N ARG A 289 -10.89 8.38 -46.50
CA ARG A 289 -9.51 8.60 -46.94
C ARG A 289 -8.69 9.34 -45.87
N GLU A 290 -9.24 10.40 -45.30
CA GLU A 290 -8.56 11.18 -44.26
C GLU A 290 -8.25 10.34 -43.02
N HIS A 291 -9.26 9.63 -42.50
CA HIS A 291 -9.08 8.81 -41.31
C HIS A 291 -8.25 7.55 -41.58
N SER A 292 -8.50 6.80 -42.66
CA SER A 292 -7.72 5.60 -42.98
C SER A 292 -6.22 5.90 -43.16
N PHE A 293 -5.88 6.97 -43.86
CA PHE A 293 -4.50 7.42 -44.00
C PHE A 293 -3.89 7.79 -42.65
N GLY A 294 -4.62 8.57 -41.84
CA GLY A 294 -4.16 8.95 -40.50
C GLY A 294 -3.89 7.74 -39.60
N ILE A 295 -4.78 6.75 -39.61
CA ILE A 295 -4.66 5.55 -38.76
C ILE A 295 -3.45 4.71 -39.19
N VAL A 296 -3.32 4.39 -40.48
CA VAL A 296 -2.22 3.55 -40.98
C VAL A 296 -0.87 4.27 -40.88
N SER A 297 -0.84 5.58 -41.13
CA SER A 297 0.38 6.38 -40.98
C SER A 297 0.82 6.47 -39.51
N MET A 298 -0.12 6.73 -38.59
CA MET A 298 0.18 6.77 -37.17
C MET A 298 0.54 5.39 -36.61
N SER A 299 -0.13 4.31 -37.03
CA SER A 299 0.18 2.95 -36.57
C SER A 299 1.61 2.57 -36.96
N LYS A 300 2.02 2.83 -38.21
CA LYS A 300 3.41 2.61 -38.65
C LYS A 300 4.41 3.41 -37.81
N SER A 301 4.10 4.66 -37.49
CA SER A 301 4.94 5.48 -36.62
C SER A 301 5.02 4.94 -35.18
N VAL A 302 3.91 4.42 -34.66
CA VAL A 302 3.84 3.78 -33.34
C VAL A 302 4.71 2.53 -33.31
N ASP A 303 4.58 1.64 -34.31
CA ASP A 303 5.36 0.40 -34.39
C ASP A 303 6.86 0.66 -34.50
N THR A 304 7.26 1.64 -35.32
CA THR A 304 8.68 2.04 -35.42
C THR A 304 9.22 2.54 -34.08
N ASN A 305 8.41 3.26 -33.29
CA ASN A 305 8.81 3.74 -31.96
C ASN A 305 8.80 2.63 -30.90
N LEU A 306 8.03 1.56 -31.13
CA LEU A 306 7.96 0.44 -30.20
C LEU A 306 9.17 -0.49 -30.28
N GLY A 307 9.98 -0.39 -31.35
CA GLY A 307 11.20 -1.16 -31.54
C GLY A 307 11.01 -2.43 -32.37
N ASN A 308 9.82 -2.67 -32.92
CA ASN A 308 9.49 -3.87 -33.71
C ASN A 308 10.08 -3.84 -35.14
N ALA A 309 11.07 -2.98 -35.39
CA ALA A 309 11.63 -2.72 -36.72
C ALA A 309 12.94 -3.49 -36.99
N SER A 310 13.12 -4.68 -36.41
CA SER A 310 14.08 -5.67 -36.90
C SER A 310 13.33 -6.69 -37.78
N PRO A 311 13.49 -6.63 -39.12
CA PRO A 311 12.95 -7.67 -40.02
C PRO A 311 13.67 -9.02 -39.90
N ASP A 312 14.72 -9.13 -39.07
CA ASP A 312 15.59 -10.32 -38.98
C ASP A 312 15.19 -11.34 -37.88
N ASP A 313 14.28 -10.99 -36.96
CA ASP A 313 13.80 -11.89 -35.89
C ASP A 313 12.36 -12.40 -36.16
N ALA A 314 12.03 -12.61 -37.44
CA ALA A 314 10.81 -13.34 -37.80
C ALA A 314 10.98 -14.83 -37.43
N ASP A 315 10.83 -15.13 -36.13
CA ASP A 315 10.60 -16.49 -35.66
C ASP A 315 9.42 -17.06 -36.48
N LEU A 316 9.73 -18.05 -37.31
CA LEU A 316 8.86 -18.66 -38.35
C LEU A 316 7.64 -19.41 -37.77
N VAL A 317 7.26 -19.14 -36.51
CA VAL A 317 6.28 -19.91 -35.74
C VAL A 317 5.21 -19.02 -35.07
N HIS A 318 5.18 -17.70 -35.31
CA HIS A 318 4.02 -16.89 -34.88
C HIS A 318 2.78 -17.19 -35.75
N PRO A 319 1.64 -17.61 -35.16
CA PRO A 319 0.57 -18.27 -35.92
C PRO A 319 -0.46 -17.34 -36.57
N LEU A 320 -0.33 -16.01 -36.55
CA LEU A 320 -1.22 -15.11 -37.30
C LEU A 320 -0.46 -13.87 -37.82
N PRO A 321 -0.81 -13.34 -39.02
CA PRO A 321 -0.29 -12.05 -39.46
C PRO A 321 -0.60 -10.96 -38.42
N SER A 322 0.38 -10.12 -38.10
CA SER A 322 0.17 -8.98 -37.18
C SER A 322 -1.08 -8.18 -37.60
N ALA A 323 -1.91 -7.78 -36.63
CA ALA A 323 -3.16 -7.05 -36.88
C ALA A 323 -2.97 -5.85 -37.82
N LEU A 324 -1.79 -5.23 -37.79
CA LEU A 324 -1.37 -4.12 -38.63
C LEU A 324 -1.25 -4.46 -40.12
N SER A 325 -0.83 -5.69 -40.43
CA SER A 325 -0.74 -6.18 -41.81
C SER A 325 -2.11 -6.49 -42.42
N THR A 326 -3.06 -6.92 -41.59
CA THR A 326 -4.43 -7.27 -42.04
C THR A 326 -5.36 -6.05 -42.04
N PHE A 327 -5.08 -5.03 -41.22
CA PHE A 327 -5.96 -3.87 -41.05
C PHE A 327 -6.20 -3.08 -42.35
N PRO A 328 -5.19 -2.76 -43.20
CA PRO A 328 -5.44 -2.12 -44.49
C PRO A 328 -6.33 -2.95 -45.41
N ILE A 329 -6.23 -4.28 -45.39
CA ILE A 329 -7.09 -5.17 -46.19
C ILE A 329 -8.55 -5.03 -45.74
N HIS A 330 -8.78 -4.99 -44.43
CA HIS A 330 -10.11 -4.76 -43.86
C HIS A 330 -10.67 -3.38 -44.25
N LEU A 331 -9.85 -2.33 -44.16
CA LEU A 331 -10.23 -0.98 -44.59
C LEU A 331 -10.66 -0.97 -46.07
N VAL A 332 -9.90 -1.63 -46.95
CA VAL A 332 -10.25 -1.73 -48.37
C VAL A 332 -11.59 -2.43 -48.56
N GLY A 333 -11.85 -3.52 -47.84
CA GLY A 333 -13.16 -4.19 -47.85
C GLY A 333 -14.30 -3.24 -47.48
N MET A 334 -14.13 -2.44 -46.42
CA MET A 334 -15.14 -1.45 -45.99
C MET A 334 -15.39 -0.34 -47.01
N LEU A 335 -14.40 0.02 -47.85
CA LEU A 335 -14.58 1.01 -48.92
C LEU A 335 -15.24 0.40 -50.16
N LEU A 336 -14.87 -0.84 -50.52
CA LEU A 336 -15.39 -1.50 -51.72
C LEU A 336 -16.87 -1.84 -51.61
N GLU A 337 -17.37 -2.15 -50.41
CA GLU A 337 -18.76 -2.54 -50.20
C GLU A 337 -19.76 -1.40 -50.51
N PRO A 338 -19.63 -0.18 -49.96
CA PRO A 338 -20.46 0.97 -50.37
C PRO A 338 -20.32 1.31 -51.86
N LEU A 339 -19.11 1.19 -52.43
CA LEU A 339 -18.93 1.42 -53.86
C LEU A 339 -19.72 0.42 -54.71
N ARG A 340 -19.73 -0.87 -54.35
CA ARG A 340 -20.55 -1.89 -55.05
C ARG A 340 -22.04 -1.60 -54.96
N VAL A 341 -22.52 -1.17 -53.80
CA VAL A 341 -23.96 -0.97 -53.53
C VAL A 341 -24.48 0.32 -54.17
N TYR A 342 -23.76 1.43 -54.04
CA TYR A 342 -24.27 2.77 -54.36
C TYR A 342 -23.78 3.32 -55.71
N LEU A 343 -22.58 2.93 -56.18
CA LEU A 343 -22.05 3.45 -57.46
C LEU A 343 -22.95 3.18 -58.67
N PRO A 344 -23.64 2.01 -58.80
CA PRO A 344 -24.55 1.76 -59.92
C PRO A 344 -25.76 2.70 -60.01
N ALA A 345 -26.15 3.34 -58.90
CA ALA A 345 -27.28 4.27 -58.89
C ALA A 345 -26.92 5.66 -59.46
N VAL A 346 -25.63 6.02 -59.49
CA VAL A 346 -25.15 7.28 -60.09
C VAL A 346 -25.13 7.11 -61.61
N LYS A 347 -25.94 7.88 -62.35
CA LYS A 347 -26.05 7.76 -63.82
C LYS A 347 -25.17 8.74 -64.58
N ASP A 348 -24.86 9.88 -63.97
CA ASP A 348 -24.02 10.89 -64.62
C ASP A 348 -22.58 10.37 -64.76
N LYS A 349 -22.09 10.35 -66.00
CA LYS A 349 -20.75 9.90 -66.34
C LYS A 349 -19.68 10.79 -65.70
N VAL A 350 -19.90 12.09 -65.64
CA VAL A 350 -18.93 13.03 -65.04
C VAL A 350 -18.84 12.82 -63.53
N ALA A 351 -19.98 12.68 -62.85
CA ALA A 351 -20.03 12.31 -61.44
C ALA A 351 -19.33 10.98 -61.14
N ARG A 352 -19.56 9.95 -61.94
CA ARG A 352 -18.90 8.63 -61.79
C ARG A 352 -17.39 8.72 -61.98
N GLU A 353 -16.92 9.38 -63.04
CA GLU A 353 -15.49 9.60 -63.26
C GLU A 353 -14.85 10.38 -62.10
N SER A 354 -15.55 11.37 -61.55
CA SER A 354 -15.12 12.12 -60.36
C SER A 354 -14.98 11.23 -59.11
N ILE A 355 -15.97 10.39 -58.82
CA ILE A 355 -15.94 9.44 -57.69
C ILE A 355 -14.77 8.46 -57.87
N LEU A 356 -14.64 7.83 -59.04
CA LEU A 356 -13.56 6.87 -59.31
C LEU A 356 -12.18 7.52 -59.21
N THR A 357 -12.05 8.78 -59.61
CA THR A 357 -10.82 9.56 -59.43
C THR A 357 -10.51 9.80 -57.95
N GLN A 358 -11.51 10.10 -57.12
CA GLN A 358 -11.32 10.21 -55.67
C GLN A 358 -10.90 8.88 -55.04
N VAL A 359 -11.47 7.76 -55.50
CA VAL A 359 -11.06 6.42 -55.05
C VAL A 359 -9.62 6.12 -55.49
N LEU A 360 -9.21 6.49 -56.70
CA LEU A 360 -7.81 6.40 -57.15
C LEU A 360 -6.85 7.20 -56.26
N TYR A 361 -7.23 8.42 -55.87
CA TYR A 361 -6.44 9.21 -54.93
C TYR A 361 -6.41 8.57 -53.53
N CYS A 362 -7.48 7.91 -53.10
CA CYS A 362 -7.50 7.14 -51.86
C CYS A 362 -6.54 5.94 -51.95
N ALA A 363 -6.62 5.16 -53.03
CA ALA A 363 -5.74 4.03 -53.31
C ALA A 363 -4.28 4.45 -53.36
N GLY A 364 -3.96 5.54 -54.06
CA GLY A 364 -2.60 6.09 -54.07
C GLY A 364 -2.12 6.56 -52.71
N SER A 365 -2.99 7.17 -51.88
CA SER A 365 -2.61 7.60 -50.54
C SER A 365 -2.30 6.44 -49.59
N LEU A 366 -3.08 5.35 -49.63
CA LEU A 366 -2.82 4.13 -48.86
C LEU A 366 -1.69 3.29 -49.48
N GLY A 367 -1.50 3.35 -50.80
CA GLY A 367 -0.40 2.72 -51.53
C GLY A 367 0.97 3.24 -51.09
N ARG A 368 1.09 4.54 -50.76
CA ARG A 368 2.31 5.11 -50.14
C ARG A 368 2.66 4.47 -48.79
N LEU A 369 1.68 3.85 -48.13
CA LEU A 369 1.84 3.14 -46.87
C LEU A 369 1.97 1.61 -47.06
N GLY A 370 1.99 1.13 -48.31
CA GLY A 370 2.15 -0.29 -48.65
C GLY A 370 0.84 -1.05 -48.90
N ALA A 371 -0.30 -0.36 -48.97
CA ALA A 371 -1.63 -0.96 -49.17
C ALA A 371 -2.34 -0.41 -50.41
N ASP A 372 -1.76 -0.62 -51.59
CA ASP A 372 -2.40 -0.22 -52.86
C ASP A 372 -3.48 -1.23 -53.24
N PHE A 373 -4.70 -0.73 -53.45
CA PHE A 373 -5.87 -1.50 -53.88
C PHE A 373 -6.43 -1.04 -55.23
N GLY A 374 -5.70 -0.20 -55.97
CA GLY A 374 -6.13 0.30 -57.28
C GLY A 374 -6.54 -0.83 -58.23
N MET A 375 -5.81 -1.96 -58.21
CA MET A 375 -6.16 -3.12 -59.04
C MET A 375 -7.46 -3.83 -58.61
N LEU A 376 -7.82 -3.79 -57.32
CA LEU A 376 -9.04 -4.43 -56.82
C LEU A 376 -10.32 -3.73 -57.29
N LEU A 377 -10.23 -2.48 -57.74
CA LEU A 377 -11.36 -1.74 -58.30
C LEU A 377 -11.81 -2.32 -59.66
N ALA A 378 -10.92 -3.01 -60.38
CA ALA A 378 -11.31 -3.76 -61.58
C ALA A 378 -12.29 -4.89 -61.26
N MET A 379 -12.21 -5.47 -60.06
CA MET A 379 -13.11 -6.54 -59.60
C MET A 379 -14.49 -6.03 -59.17
N VAL A 380 -14.68 -4.71 -59.02
CA VAL A 380 -15.98 -4.09 -58.71
C VAL A 380 -16.88 -4.01 -59.95
N GLY A 381 -16.38 -4.40 -61.13
CA GLY A 381 -17.20 -4.51 -62.34
C GLY A 381 -17.49 -3.16 -63.03
N VAL A 382 -16.69 -2.14 -62.74
CA VAL A 382 -16.82 -0.83 -63.39
C VAL A 382 -16.10 -0.88 -64.73
N SER A 383 -16.84 -1.07 -65.84
CA SER A 383 -16.28 -1.12 -67.20
C SER A 383 -15.45 0.13 -67.57
N GLU A 384 -15.85 1.29 -67.04
CA GLU A 384 -15.19 2.59 -67.23
C GLU A 384 -13.84 2.72 -66.51
N TRP A 385 -13.52 1.77 -65.61
CA TRP A 385 -12.30 1.77 -64.81
C TRP A 385 -11.03 1.71 -65.65
N VAL A 386 -11.01 0.86 -66.68
CA VAL A 386 -9.82 0.60 -67.50
C VAL A 386 -9.36 1.87 -68.21
N ASP A 387 -10.29 2.64 -68.76
CA ASP A 387 -9.98 3.87 -69.49
C ASP A 387 -9.60 5.02 -68.57
N LEU A 388 -10.18 5.06 -67.36
CA LEU A 388 -9.81 6.05 -66.36
C LEU A 388 -8.40 5.80 -65.80
N VAL A 389 -8.05 4.55 -65.49
CA VAL A 389 -6.71 4.18 -65.02
C VAL A 389 -5.65 4.48 -66.08
N LYS A 390 -5.93 4.17 -67.36
CA LYS A 390 -5.04 4.54 -68.47
C LYS A 390 -4.83 6.06 -68.54
N ARG A 391 -5.91 6.86 -68.48
CA ARG A 391 -5.82 8.33 -68.43
C ARG A 391 -5.02 8.83 -67.23
N HIS A 392 -5.28 8.30 -66.04
CA HIS A 392 -4.60 8.69 -64.81
C HIS A 392 -3.11 8.32 -64.83
N ARG A 393 -2.74 7.14 -65.35
CA ARG A 393 -1.34 6.73 -65.52
C ARG A 393 -0.58 7.61 -66.50
N LEU A 394 -1.21 8.01 -67.60
CA LEU A 394 -0.62 8.94 -68.57
C LEU A 394 -0.42 10.34 -67.98
N LEU A 395 -1.37 10.82 -67.16
CA LEU A 395 -1.23 12.11 -66.45
C LEU A 395 -0.14 12.06 -65.38
N ALA A 396 -0.04 10.97 -64.62
CA ALA A 396 1.03 10.77 -63.65
C ALA A 396 2.41 10.74 -64.33
N GLY A 397 2.56 9.98 -65.42
CA GLY A 397 3.81 9.93 -66.19
C GLY A 397 4.20 11.27 -66.82
N ARG A 398 3.22 12.07 -67.25
CA ARG A 398 3.47 13.45 -67.72
C ARG A 398 3.94 14.38 -66.60
N LEU A 399 3.36 14.26 -65.40
CA LEU A 399 3.81 15.04 -64.25
C LEU A 399 5.22 14.63 -63.79
N GLU A 400 5.54 13.34 -63.82
CA GLU A 400 6.89 12.85 -63.52
C GLU A 400 7.92 13.32 -64.54
N SER A 401 7.58 13.37 -65.83
CA SER A 401 8.43 13.96 -66.88
C SER A 401 8.67 15.45 -66.63
N VAL A 402 7.62 16.22 -66.33
CA VAL A 402 7.73 17.66 -66.07
C VAL A 402 8.52 17.96 -64.79
N ILE A 403 8.43 17.13 -63.77
CA ILE A 403 9.20 17.28 -62.53
C ILE A 403 10.64 16.78 -62.70
N GLY A 404 10.86 15.77 -63.54
CA GLY A 404 12.19 15.26 -63.90
C GLY A 404 13.02 16.25 -64.71
N ASP A 405 12.38 17.07 -65.54
CA ASP A 405 13.03 18.13 -66.32
C ASP A 405 13.51 19.33 -65.45
N TYR A 406 13.17 19.36 -64.15
CA TYR A 406 13.58 20.38 -63.17
C TYR A 406 14.64 19.90 -62.17
N ARG A 407 15.24 18.71 -62.36
CA ARG A 407 16.35 18.21 -61.53
C ARG A 407 17.71 18.41 -62.16
#